data_AF-A0A7J6Q8X3-F1
#
_entry.id   AF-A0A7J6Q8X3-F1
#
_cell.length_a   1.000
_cell.length_b   1.000
_cell.length_c   1.000
_cell.angle_alpha   90.00
_cell.angle_beta   90.00
_cell.angle_gamma   90.00
#
_symmetry.space_group_name_H-M   'P 1'
#
loop_
_entity.id
_entity.type
_entity.pdbx_description
1 polymer ?
#
loop_
_entity_poly.entity_id
_entity_poly.type
_entity_poly.pdbx_seq_one_letter_code
_entity_poly.pdbx_strand_id
1 'polypeptide(L)'
;MMSLSESVQGHIRHRITWASQLCDGGGPSTGSEDSDGELRYKKRHHKKSLTGSPEGPRDEGEHMDTASSVKSKESRRWPRSGELKVAMAANAAAATNASLSQHFITSLQEEVERLQGEKSRLEGALADARNELQKGHQALLDTSQHNEEKGLEREEEFERQLTKVTGEKAALERRIAEEKTKHEEETTGLRKQLEGKTETAAMVPGLERTVKSLREQVAEMDSLKERNRSLTKRVADFEQLVACASAGESDKLALETLKQENRSLKSELAEMRALKQSLQEDSDATAGKLVAVREELARTKEDLIAARASMSENAATLEGVSEAASREVLTRLERENETLREFAEAKEPGSSMLVTRIGNLQEENDRLSDALGKALNQVRQLEESAQKVDVAAESMSSARVEKLTDELLAAKDTNYTLKAELHSMQTQLAVKEKELELASARGDEGDPAVDERVRELEAQNQALVELMQTLKEQIIIREEETQIYRQQRHEESESQRKEERLLVTALYELGLRYHYLRLTPCQRCGELAITDSCVTSSRGSSSRSSSGQYSTSH
;
A
#
# COMPACT_ATOMS: atom_id res chain seq x y z
N MET A 1 7.96 -3.42 15.71
CA MET A 1 7.94 -3.78 14.27
C MET A 1 9.34 -4.20 13.87
N MET A 2 9.54 -5.46 13.50
CA MET A 2 10.86 -5.94 13.09
C MET A 2 11.03 -5.68 11.59
N SER A 3 12.02 -4.87 11.22
CA SER A 3 12.39 -4.62 9.83
C SER A 3 13.15 -5.82 9.28
N LEU A 4 12.73 -6.30 8.11
CA LEU A 4 13.48 -7.30 7.34
C LEU A 4 14.89 -6.76 7.02
N SER A 5 15.89 -7.65 7.00
CA SER A 5 17.27 -7.28 6.66
C SER A 5 17.36 -6.76 5.22
N GLU A 6 18.27 -5.81 4.97
CA GLU A 6 18.42 -5.15 3.66
C GLU A 6 18.73 -6.13 2.52
N SER A 7 19.39 -7.26 2.82
CA SER A 7 19.63 -8.35 1.86
C SER A 7 18.32 -8.97 1.37
N VAL A 8 17.40 -9.28 2.29
CA VAL A 8 16.10 -9.87 1.96
C VAL A 8 15.21 -8.85 1.24
N GLN A 9 15.26 -7.58 1.65
CA GLN A 9 14.53 -6.52 0.95
C GLN A 9 15.07 -6.28 -0.48
N GLY A 10 16.39 -6.35 -0.67
CA GLY A 10 17.02 -6.25 -1.97
C GLY A 10 16.63 -7.39 -2.90
N HIS A 11 16.63 -8.62 -2.37
CA HIS A 11 16.25 -9.81 -3.14
C HIS A 11 14.75 -9.82 -3.51
N ILE A 12 13.88 -9.39 -2.59
CA ILE A 12 12.44 -9.22 -2.86
C ILE A 12 12.21 -8.14 -3.92
N ARG A 13 12.88 -6.99 -3.83
CA ARG A 13 12.78 -5.94 -4.86
C ARG A 13 13.22 -6.45 -6.23
N HIS A 14 14.36 -7.14 -6.30
CA HIS A 14 14.86 -7.67 -7.57
C HIS A 14 13.92 -8.72 -8.19
N ARG A 15 13.28 -9.57 -7.38
CA ARG A 15 12.29 -10.54 -7.88
C ARG A 15 10.95 -9.90 -8.26
N ILE A 16 10.51 -8.85 -7.57
CA ILE A 16 9.30 -8.10 -7.94
C ILE A 16 9.52 -7.37 -9.28
N THR A 17 10.66 -6.70 -9.46
CA THR A 17 10.98 -6.02 -10.73
C THR A 17 11.04 -7.00 -11.89
N TRP A 18 11.59 -8.19 -11.67
CA TRP A 18 11.66 -9.24 -12.69
C TRP A 18 10.29 -9.89 -12.98
N ALA A 19 9.45 -10.09 -11.95
CA ALA A 19 8.10 -10.62 -12.12
C ALA A 19 7.16 -9.62 -12.84
N SER A 20 7.31 -8.31 -12.60
CA SER A 20 6.56 -7.27 -13.32
C SER A 20 6.87 -7.23 -14.82
N GLN A 21 8.08 -7.60 -15.23
CA GLN A 21 8.43 -7.73 -16.66
C GLN A 21 7.81 -8.97 -17.32
N LEU A 22 7.39 -9.99 -16.55
CA LEU A 22 6.80 -11.23 -17.07
C LEU A 22 5.26 -11.20 -17.11
N CYS A 23 4.60 -10.40 -16.27
CA CYS A 23 3.13 -10.35 -16.18
C CYS A 23 2.44 -9.48 -17.24
N ASP A 24 3.18 -8.67 -18.00
CA ASP A 24 2.63 -7.73 -18.98
C ASP A 24 2.34 -8.33 -20.37
N GLY A 25 2.55 -9.64 -20.52
CA GLY A 25 2.25 -10.43 -21.71
C GLY A 25 0.89 -11.12 -21.64
N GLY A 26 -0.20 -10.38 -21.92
CA GLY A 26 -1.46 -10.98 -22.39
C GLY A 26 -2.65 -10.89 -21.43
N GLY A 27 -3.43 -9.81 -21.55
CA GLY A 27 -4.85 -9.81 -21.22
C GLY A 27 -5.70 -9.93 -22.49
N PRO A 28 -6.82 -10.68 -22.49
CA PRO A 28 -7.69 -10.79 -23.64
C PRO A 28 -8.46 -9.48 -23.83
N SER A 29 -8.18 -8.75 -24.91
CA SER A 29 -8.97 -7.57 -25.28
C SER A 29 -10.36 -8.02 -25.74
N THR A 30 -11.39 -7.67 -24.99
CA THR A 30 -12.78 -7.67 -25.46
C THR A 30 -12.89 -6.66 -26.60
N GLY A 31 -12.91 -7.15 -27.84
CA GLY A 31 -13.01 -6.35 -29.05
C GLY A 31 -14.40 -5.71 -29.17
N SER A 32 -14.42 -4.38 -29.05
CA SER A 32 -15.48 -3.50 -29.49
C SER A 32 -15.52 -3.46 -31.02
N GLU A 33 -16.74 -3.48 -31.56
CA GLU A 33 -17.09 -3.24 -32.95
C GLU A 33 -16.63 -1.84 -33.42
N ASP A 34 -16.65 -1.68 -34.74
CA ASP A 34 -16.41 -0.47 -35.55
C ASP A 34 -14.98 -0.19 -36.01
N SER A 35 -14.67 -0.60 -37.24
CA SER A 35 -14.13 0.30 -38.28
C SER A 35 -14.10 -0.37 -39.65
N ASP A 36 -15.01 0.08 -40.51
CA ASP A 36 -14.94 -0.05 -41.97
C ASP A 36 -13.63 0.52 -42.51
N GLY A 37 -12.89 -0.30 -43.26
CA GLY A 37 -11.59 0.03 -43.81
C GLY A 37 -11.32 -0.70 -45.12
N GLU A 38 -12.04 -0.27 -46.16
CA GLU A 38 -11.92 -0.61 -47.57
C GLU A 38 -10.46 -0.76 -48.06
N LEU A 39 -10.03 -1.98 -48.42
CA LEU A 39 -8.75 -2.20 -49.11
C LEU A 39 -8.94 -2.96 -50.42
N ARG A 40 -8.70 -2.19 -51.50
CA ARG A 40 -8.78 -2.55 -52.91
C ARG A 40 -7.79 -3.63 -53.30
N TYR A 41 -8.33 -4.67 -53.96
CA TYR A 41 -7.58 -5.59 -54.81
C TYR A 41 -6.81 -4.84 -55.92
N LYS A 42 -5.48 -4.98 -55.96
CA LYS A 42 -4.68 -4.71 -57.17
C LYS A 42 -3.95 -5.96 -57.62
N LYS A 43 -4.63 -6.66 -58.53
CA LYS A 43 -4.08 -7.64 -59.48
C LYS A 43 -3.07 -6.91 -60.38
N ARG A 44 -1.79 -7.29 -60.35
CA ARG A 44 -0.82 -6.87 -61.37
C ARG A 44 -0.19 -8.09 -62.02
N HIS A 45 -0.45 -8.18 -63.33
CA HIS A 45 0.29 -8.99 -64.28
C HIS A 45 1.73 -8.47 -64.41
N HIS A 46 2.71 -9.36 -64.43
CA HIS A 46 3.95 -9.12 -65.15
C HIS A 46 4.36 -10.32 -66.00
N LYS A 47 4.31 -10.10 -67.32
CA LYS A 47 4.97 -10.84 -68.40
C LYS A 47 6.35 -10.22 -68.62
N LYS A 48 7.37 -11.07 -68.84
CA LYS A 48 8.63 -10.93 -69.64
C LYS A 48 9.71 -11.80 -68.96
N SER A 49 10.12 -12.97 -69.49
CA SER A 49 11.01 -13.27 -70.63
C SER A 49 12.42 -12.72 -70.50
N LEU A 50 13.42 -13.63 -70.44
CA LEU A 50 14.80 -13.60 -70.99
C LEU A 50 15.56 -14.80 -70.35
N THR A 51 15.73 -15.92 -71.07
CA THR A 51 16.95 -16.32 -71.80
C THR A 51 18.20 -16.41 -70.92
N GLY A 52 18.67 -17.63 -70.70
CA GLY A 52 19.98 -17.92 -70.09
C GLY A 52 20.29 -19.41 -70.14
N SER A 53 20.84 -19.88 -71.27
CA SER A 53 21.66 -21.10 -71.34
C SER A 53 22.98 -20.90 -70.59
N PRO A 54 23.58 -21.98 -70.09
CA PRO A 54 24.90 -22.39 -70.58
C PRO A 54 24.91 -23.90 -70.90
N GLU A 55 25.37 -24.28 -72.10
CA GLU A 55 26.73 -24.80 -72.35
C GLU A 55 27.02 -26.12 -71.63
N GLY A 56 27.02 -27.21 -72.41
CA GLY A 56 27.64 -28.48 -72.01
C GLY A 56 29.11 -28.56 -72.45
N PRO A 57 29.75 -29.72 -72.21
CA PRO A 57 30.81 -30.26 -73.07
C PRO A 57 30.33 -31.59 -73.71
N ARG A 58 30.33 -31.76 -75.04
CA ARG A 58 31.44 -32.34 -75.85
C ARG A 58 32.06 -33.56 -75.16
N ASP A 59 31.72 -34.80 -75.51
CA ASP A 59 31.92 -35.51 -76.78
C ASP A 59 33.41 -35.64 -77.14
N GLU A 60 34.01 -36.74 -76.66
CA GLU A 60 35.18 -37.43 -77.20
C GLU A 60 34.81 -38.92 -77.15
N GLY A 61 34.59 -39.58 -78.29
CA GLY A 61 35.64 -40.35 -78.95
C GLY A 61 35.94 -41.62 -78.14
N GLU A 62 35.54 -42.82 -78.55
CA GLU A 62 36.26 -43.56 -79.58
C GLU A 62 35.40 -44.66 -80.22
N HIS A 63 35.33 -44.57 -81.54
CA HIS A 63 35.06 -45.68 -82.45
C HIS A 63 36.20 -46.70 -82.37
N MET A 64 35.89 -47.97 -82.07
CA MET A 64 36.74 -49.10 -82.42
C MET A 64 35.93 -50.09 -83.26
N ASP A 65 35.94 -49.81 -84.56
CA ASP A 65 35.66 -50.80 -85.60
C ASP A 65 36.73 -51.89 -85.54
N THR A 66 36.35 -53.11 -85.17
CA THR A 66 37.10 -54.31 -85.57
C THR A 66 36.16 -55.30 -86.23
N ALA A 67 36.09 -55.15 -87.56
CA ALA A 67 35.64 -56.19 -88.46
C ALA A 67 36.58 -57.42 -88.34
N SER A 68 36.04 -58.56 -87.94
CA SER A 68 36.62 -59.87 -88.27
C SER A 68 35.55 -60.74 -88.92
N SER A 69 35.47 -60.59 -90.25
CA SER A 69 34.68 -61.44 -91.14
C SER A 69 35.37 -62.81 -91.26
N VAL A 70 35.00 -63.75 -90.38
CA VAL A 70 35.31 -65.18 -90.57
C VAL A 70 34.16 -65.82 -91.33
N LYS A 71 34.36 -66.00 -92.64
CA LYS A 71 33.51 -66.82 -93.51
C LYS A 71 33.60 -68.29 -93.08
N SER A 72 32.70 -68.73 -92.19
CA SER A 72 32.48 -70.15 -91.97
C SER A 72 31.44 -70.68 -92.96
N LYS A 73 31.85 -71.64 -93.79
CA LYS A 73 31.00 -72.34 -94.77
C LYS A 73 29.93 -73.13 -94.01
N GLU A 74 28.74 -72.57 -93.92
CA GLU A 74 27.59 -73.28 -93.36
C GLU A 74 27.01 -74.26 -94.38
N SER A 75 27.27 -75.54 -94.11
CA SER A 75 26.80 -76.69 -94.85
C SER A 75 25.28 -76.77 -94.77
N ARG A 76 24.59 -76.57 -95.89
CA ARG A 76 23.14 -76.76 -96.01
C ARG A 76 22.78 -78.23 -95.86
N ARG A 77 22.65 -78.70 -94.62
CA ARG A 77 21.87 -79.90 -94.30
C ARG A 77 20.42 -79.47 -94.13
N TRP A 78 19.55 -80.03 -94.98
CA TRP A 78 18.11 -79.91 -94.80
C TRP A 78 17.73 -80.61 -93.49
N PRO A 79 17.08 -79.91 -92.54
CA PRO A 79 16.72 -80.50 -91.26
C PRO A 79 15.74 -81.64 -91.48
N ARG A 80 16.01 -82.80 -90.87
CA ARG A 80 15.03 -83.89 -90.83
C ARG A 80 13.83 -83.41 -90.00
N SER A 81 12.60 -83.81 -90.33
CA SER A 81 11.36 -83.17 -89.84
C SER A 81 11.19 -83.07 -88.30
N GLY A 82 11.99 -83.80 -87.51
CA GLY A 82 12.07 -83.64 -86.05
C GLY A 82 12.85 -82.41 -85.59
N GLU A 83 13.93 -82.01 -86.29
CA GLU A 83 14.77 -80.86 -85.93
C GLU A 83 14.05 -79.52 -86.20
N LEU A 84 13.22 -79.47 -87.25
CA LEU A 84 12.39 -78.30 -87.57
C LEU A 84 11.38 -78.00 -86.45
N LYS A 85 10.82 -79.05 -85.81
CA LYS A 85 9.87 -78.89 -84.69
C LYS A 85 10.57 -78.36 -83.44
N VAL A 86 11.79 -78.82 -83.16
CA VAL A 86 12.59 -78.32 -82.02
C VAL A 86 13.01 -76.87 -82.25
N ALA A 87 13.45 -76.53 -83.46
CA ALA A 87 13.80 -75.15 -83.81
C ALA A 87 12.58 -74.20 -83.73
N MET A 88 11.41 -74.64 -84.20
CA MET A 88 10.16 -73.87 -84.07
C MET A 88 9.73 -73.70 -82.61
N ALA A 89 9.85 -74.74 -81.79
CA ALA A 89 9.55 -74.66 -80.35
C ALA A 89 10.53 -73.74 -79.60
N ALA A 90 11.83 -73.82 -79.92
CA ALA A 90 12.84 -72.93 -79.36
C ALA A 90 12.61 -71.47 -79.78
N ASN A 91 12.22 -71.23 -81.03
CA ASN A 91 11.93 -69.89 -81.52
C ASN A 91 10.64 -69.32 -80.92
N ALA A 92 9.62 -70.17 -80.69
CA ALA A 92 8.41 -69.79 -79.97
C ALA A 92 8.72 -69.44 -78.50
N ALA A 93 9.56 -70.24 -77.81
CA ALA A 93 9.99 -69.97 -76.45
C ALA A 93 10.84 -68.69 -76.34
N ALA A 94 11.71 -68.43 -77.32
CA ALA A 94 12.48 -67.19 -77.40
C ALA A 94 11.59 -65.97 -77.62
N ALA A 95 10.57 -66.08 -78.49
CA ALA A 95 9.60 -65.02 -78.72
C ALA A 95 8.74 -64.74 -77.49
N THR A 96 8.30 -65.76 -76.76
CA THR A 96 7.56 -65.57 -75.49
C THR A 96 8.44 -64.96 -74.41
N ASN A 97 9.70 -65.37 -74.29
CA ASN A 97 10.64 -64.75 -73.34
C ASN A 97 10.94 -63.30 -73.70
N ALA A 98 11.14 -62.98 -74.98
CA ALA A 98 11.35 -61.61 -75.43
C ALA A 98 10.12 -60.73 -75.13
N SER A 99 8.91 -61.25 -75.35
CA SER A 99 7.66 -60.56 -75.01
C SER A 99 7.51 -60.32 -73.50
N LEU A 100 7.81 -61.34 -72.68
CA LEU A 100 7.79 -61.19 -71.21
C LEU A 100 8.84 -60.19 -70.73
N SER A 101 10.07 -60.26 -71.23
CA SER A 101 11.13 -59.29 -70.93
C SER A 101 10.72 -57.87 -71.33
N GLN A 102 10.09 -57.71 -72.49
CA GLN A 102 9.60 -56.40 -72.93
C GLN A 102 8.50 -55.87 -72.00
N HIS A 103 7.54 -56.70 -71.59
CA HIS A 103 6.52 -56.33 -70.61
C HIS A 103 7.10 -55.95 -69.24
N PHE A 104 8.11 -56.69 -68.76
CA PHE A 104 8.81 -56.34 -67.53
C PHE A 104 9.55 -55.01 -67.65
N ILE A 105 10.23 -54.76 -68.78
CA ILE A 105 10.92 -53.49 -69.03
C ILE A 105 9.92 -52.34 -69.04
N THR A 106 8.80 -52.45 -69.76
CA THR A 106 7.78 -51.38 -69.80
C THR A 106 7.15 -51.15 -68.43
N SER A 107 6.85 -52.21 -67.66
CA SER A 107 6.30 -52.06 -66.32
C SER A 107 7.28 -51.40 -65.35
N LEU A 108 8.58 -51.74 -65.43
CA LEU A 108 9.62 -51.07 -64.64
C LEU A 108 9.81 -49.61 -65.06
N GLN A 109 9.70 -49.29 -66.35
CA GLN A 109 9.77 -47.91 -66.85
C GLN A 109 8.61 -47.06 -66.32
N GLU A 110 7.37 -47.56 -66.39
CA GLU A 110 6.19 -46.88 -65.84
C GLU A 110 6.34 -46.63 -64.33
N GLU A 111 6.86 -47.61 -63.59
CA GLU A 111 7.08 -47.47 -62.15
C GLU A 111 8.19 -46.46 -61.82
N VAL A 112 9.27 -46.41 -62.61
CA VAL A 112 10.32 -45.39 -62.47
C VAL A 112 9.77 -44.00 -62.76
N GLU A 113 8.97 -43.83 -63.81
CA GLU A 113 8.33 -42.54 -64.12
C GLU A 113 7.35 -42.11 -63.02
N ARG A 114 6.57 -43.05 -62.48
CA ARG A 114 5.66 -42.82 -61.34
C ARG A 114 6.44 -42.34 -60.12
N LEU A 115 7.51 -43.04 -59.74
CA LEU A 115 8.35 -42.70 -58.59
C LEU A 115 9.10 -41.37 -58.79
N GLN A 116 9.55 -41.06 -60.01
CA GLN A 116 10.13 -39.76 -60.32
C GLN A 116 9.11 -38.64 -60.18
N GLY A 117 7.87 -38.84 -60.65
CA GLY A 117 6.78 -37.89 -60.46
C GLY A 117 6.44 -37.64 -58.99
N GLU A 118 6.42 -38.69 -58.17
CA GLU A 118 6.21 -38.58 -56.71
C GLU A 118 7.37 -37.85 -56.03
N LYS A 119 8.61 -38.15 -56.40
CA LYS A 119 9.79 -37.43 -55.91
C LYS A 119 9.69 -35.93 -56.18
N SER A 120 9.38 -35.52 -57.41
CA SER A 120 9.25 -34.09 -57.73
C SER A 120 8.10 -33.41 -56.98
N ARG A 121 6.99 -34.11 -56.74
CA ARG A 121 5.88 -33.59 -55.91
C ARG A 121 6.30 -33.40 -54.45
N LEU A 122 7.02 -34.36 -53.88
CA LEU A 122 7.51 -34.28 -52.51
C LEU A 122 8.57 -33.19 -52.35
N GLU A 123 9.47 -33.03 -53.32
CA GLU A 123 10.46 -31.95 -53.34
C GLU A 123 9.77 -30.56 -53.41
N GLY A 124 8.71 -30.43 -54.21
CA GLY A 124 7.89 -29.22 -54.26
C GLY A 124 7.22 -28.93 -52.91
N ALA A 125 6.55 -29.93 -52.31
CA ALA A 125 5.91 -29.78 -51.00
C ALA A 125 6.91 -29.44 -49.88
N LEU A 126 8.12 -30.01 -49.92
CA LEU A 126 9.19 -29.69 -48.99
C LEU A 126 9.68 -28.24 -49.15
N ALA A 127 9.81 -27.76 -50.39
CA ALA A 127 10.18 -26.37 -50.67
C ALA A 127 9.12 -25.39 -50.16
N ASP A 128 7.83 -25.69 -50.38
CA ASP A 128 6.73 -24.88 -49.87
C ASP A 128 6.71 -24.86 -48.34
N ALA A 129 6.86 -26.01 -47.68
CA ALA A 129 6.92 -26.10 -46.23
C ALA A 129 8.11 -25.32 -45.64
N ARG A 130 9.28 -25.34 -46.31
CA ARG A 130 10.45 -24.51 -45.92
C ARG A 130 10.15 -23.02 -46.04
N ASN A 131 9.49 -22.60 -47.11
CA ASN A 131 9.09 -21.21 -47.31
C ASN A 131 8.07 -20.73 -46.27
N GLU A 132 7.10 -21.58 -45.91
CA GLU A 132 6.13 -21.28 -44.86
C GLU A 132 6.79 -21.20 -43.48
N LEU A 133 7.70 -22.12 -43.17
CA LEU A 133 8.48 -22.08 -41.93
C LEU A 133 9.33 -20.80 -41.85
N GLN A 134 10.00 -20.41 -42.93
CA GLN A 134 10.80 -19.19 -42.98
C GLN A 134 9.94 -17.93 -42.79
N LYS A 135 8.75 -17.89 -43.41
CA LYS A 135 7.78 -16.79 -43.20
C LYS A 135 7.29 -16.75 -41.74
N GLY A 136 6.98 -17.90 -41.15
CA GLY A 136 6.60 -18.00 -39.74
C GLY A 136 7.70 -17.52 -38.80
N HIS A 137 8.96 -17.89 -39.08
CA HIS A 137 10.11 -17.43 -38.30
C HIS A 137 10.31 -15.92 -38.40
N GLN A 138 10.19 -15.34 -39.61
CA GLN A 138 10.29 -13.89 -39.78
C GLN A 138 9.17 -13.15 -39.03
N ALA A 139 7.92 -13.63 -39.11
CA ALA A 139 6.81 -13.04 -38.37
C ALA A 139 7.04 -13.08 -36.85
N LEU A 140 7.62 -14.17 -36.32
CA LEU A 140 7.98 -14.26 -34.91
C LEU A 140 9.06 -13.24 -34.52
N LEU A 141 10.10 -13.06 -35.35
CA LEU A 141 11.13 -12.04 -35.13
C LEU A 141 10.54 -10.63 -35.11
N ASP A 142 9.68 -10.30 -36.08
CA ASP A 142 9.03 -8.99 -36.15
C ASP A 142 8.14 -8.74 -34.91
N THR A 143 7.41 -9.76 -34.44
CA THR A 143 6.62 -9.65 -33.20
C THR A 143 7.48 -9.52 -31.94
N SER A 144 8.66 -10.17 -31.90
CA SER A 144 9.61 -10.03 -30.79
C SER A 144 10.14 -8.61 -30.71
N GLN A 145 10.58 -8.05 -31.84
CA GLN A 145 11.10 -6.69 -31.92
C GLN A 145 10.03 -5.65 -31.51
N HIS A 146 8.80 -5.81 -32.00
CA HIS A 146 7.69 -4.93 -31.62
C HIS A 146 7.35 -4.99 -30.13
N ASN A 147 7.45 -6.18 -29.52
CA ASN A 147 7.24 -6.34 -28.08
C ASN A 147 8.38 -5.75 -27.26
N GLU A 148 9.63 -5.84 -27.73
CA GLU A 148 10.79 -5.19 -27.12
C GLU A 148 10.66 -3.66 -27.17
N GLU A 149 10.28 -3.08 -28.31
CA GLU A 149 10.04 -1.64 -28.46
C GLU A 149 8.94 -1.15 -27.51
N LYS A 150 7.80 -1.85 -27.44
CA LYS A 150 6.73 -1.53 -26.48
C LYS A 150 7.16 -1.71 -25.03
N GLY A 151 8.02 -2.68 -24.74
CA GLY A 151 8.61 -2.87 -23.42
C GLY A 151 9.43 -1.65 -23.00
N LEU A 152 10.29 -1.16 -23.89
CA LEU A 152 11.11 0.03 -23.67
C LEU A 152 10.27 1.30 -23.49
N GLU A 153 9.22 1.50 -24.31
CA GLU A 153 8.32 2.65 -24.16
C GLU A 153 7.63 2.68 -22.78
N ARG A 154 7.19 1.52 -22.29
CA ARG A 154 6.61 1.39 -20.94
C ARG A 154 7.64 1.64 -19.84
N GLU A 155 8.86 1.13 -20.01
CA GLU A 155 9.95 1.36 -19.06
C GLU A 155 10.29 2.85 -18.95
N GLU A 156 10.40 3.56 -20.08
CA GLU A 156 10.56 5.02 -20.08
C GLU A 156 9.39 5.74 -19.41
N GLU A 157 8.15 5.27 -19.59
CA GLU A 157 6.99 5.83 -18.88
C GLU A 157 7.09 5.63 -17.37
N PHE A 158 7.49 4.44 -16.91
CA PHE A 158 7.72 4.17 -15.50
C PHE A 158 8.84 5.04 -14.92
N GLU A 159 9.93 5.27 -15.64
CA GLU A 159 10.99 6.19 -15.22
C GLU A 159 10.48 7.63 -15.10
N ARG A 160 9.65 8.10 -16.05
CA ARG A 160 8.99 9.42 -15.97
C ARG A 160 8.07 9.51 -14.76
N GLN A 161 7.33 8.46 -14.44
CA GLN A 161 6.48 8.43 -13.24
C GLN A 161 7.31 8.41 -11.95
N LEU A 162 8.40 7.64 -11.91
CA LEU A 162 9.30 7.56 -10.77
C LEU A 162 9.97 8.92 -10.48
N THR A 163 10.44 9.61 -11.52
CA THR A 163 11.00 10.96 -11.41
C THR A 163 9.97 11.99 -10.94
N LYS A 164 8.70 11.86 -11.37
CA LYS A 164 7.60 12.67 -10.85
C LYS A 164 7.34 12.43 -9.37
N VAL A 165 7.20 11.16 -8.96
CA VAL A 165 6.92 10.79 -7.56
C VAL A 165 8.07 11.18 -6.64
N THR A 166 9.32 11.03 -7.08
CA THR A 166 10.49 11.49 -6.31
C THR A 166 10.52 13.02 -6.19
N GLY A 167 10.13 13.76 -7.24
CA GLY A 167 9.94 15.21 -7.16
C GLY A 167 8.85 15.63 -6.17
N GLU A 168 7.71 14.95 -6.17
CA GLU A 168 6.60 15.17 -5.23
C GLU A 168 7.03 14.86 -3.78
N LYS A 169 7.75 13.75 -3.57
CA LYS A 169 8.34 13.40 -2.27
C LYS A 169 9.27 14.51 -1.76
N ALA A 170 10.18 15.00 -2.60
CA ALA A 170 11.10 16.08 -2.24
C ALA A 170 10.37 17.40 -1.94
N ALA A 171 9.22 17.66 -2.59
CA ALA A 171 8.37 18.81 -2.28
C ALA A 171 7.64 18.65 -0.94
N LEU A 172 7.15 17.44 -0.62
CA LEU A 172 6.54 17.14 0.67
C LEU A 172 7.54 17.21 1.82
N GLU A 173 8.76 16.71 1.64
CA GLU A 173 9.83 16.81 2.64
C GLU A 173 10.18 18.27 2.94
N ARG A 174 10.22 19.14 1.92
CA ARG A 174 10.39 20.59 2.10
C ARG A 174 9.23 21.22 2.88
N ARG A 175 7.98 20.90 2.55
CA ARG A 175 6.80 21.38 3.31
C ARG A 175 6.81 20.93 4.77
N ILE A 176 7.21 19.68 5.03
CA ILE A 176 7.33 19.17 6.40
C ILE A 176 8.42 19.94 7.17
N ALA A 177 9.56 20.23 6.53
CA ALA A 177 10.61 21.03 7.13
C ALA A 177 10.14 22.46 7.43
N GLU A 178 9.44 23.10 6.49
CA GLU A 178 8.87 24.45 6.66
C GLU A 178 7.85 24.49 7.81
N GLU A 179 6.89 23.56 7.85
CA GLU A 179 5.90 23.49 8.95
C GLU A 179 6.57 23.16 10.29
N LYS A 180 7.61 22.33 10.31
CA LYS A 180 8.38 22.07 11.52
C LYS A 180 9.05 23.35 12.04
N THR A 181 9.70 24.12 11.16
CA THR A 181 10.32 25.40 11.55
C THR A 181 9.30 26.40 12.06
N LYS A 182 8.12 26.47 11.41
CA LYS A 182 7.02 27.33 11.84
C LYS A 182 6.48 26.96 13.22
N HIS A 183 6.30 25.66 13.50
CA HIS A 183 5.90 25.20 14.83
C HIS A 183 6.97 25.45 15.90
N GLU A 184 8.26 25.34 15.56
CA GLU A 184 9.35 25.72 16.46
C GLU A 184 9.32 27.24 16.78
N GLU A 185 9.06 28.09 15.79
CA GLU A 185 8.86 29.53 15.99
C GLU A 185 7.62 29.84 16.84
N GLU A 186 6.48 29.21 16.56
CA GLU A 186 5.24 29.38 17.34
C GLU A 186 5.44 28.93 18.79
N THR A 187 6.06 27.77 19.02
CA THR A 187 6.31 27.26 20.37
C THR A 187 7.29 28.12 21.15
N THR A 188 8.35 28.64 20.51
CA THR A 188 9.27 29.58 21.17
C THR A 188 8.59 30.92 21.46
N GLY A 189 7.72 31.41 20.58
CA GLY A 189 6.88 32.59 20.81
C GLY A 189 5.93 32.40 22.00
N LEU A 190 5.22 31.27 22.06
CA LEU A 190 4.34 30.92 23.18
C LEU A 190 5.11 30.76 24.49
N ARG A 191 6.30 30.15 24.49
CA ARG A 191 7.16 30.06 25.67
C ARG A 191 7.53 31.45 26.19
N LYS A 192 7.96 32.37 25.33
CA LYS A 192 8.26 33.77 25.72
C LYS A 192 7.06 34.46 26.32
N GLN A 193 5.86 34.27 25.75
CA GLN A 193 4.63 34.82 26.31
C GLN A 193 4.30 34.23 27.69
N LEU A 194 4.54 32.92 27.88
CA LEU A 194 4.33 32.25 29.15
C LEU A 194 5.30 32.78 30.22
N GLU A 195 6.57 32.95 29.85
CA GLU A 195 7.63 33.49 30.71
C GLU A 195 7.32 34.92 31.17
N GLY A 196 6.89 35.79 30.25
CA GLY A 196 6.41 37.14 30.60
C GLY A 196 5.19 37.12 31.54
N LYS A 197 4.25 36.17 31.36
CA LYS A 197 3.13 36.01 32.29
C LYS A 197 3.59 35.53 33.67
N THR A 198 4.57 34.63 33.75
CA THR A 198 5.13 34.19 35.04
C THR A 198 5.86 35.32 35.78
N GLU A 199 6.57 36.20 35.06
CA GLU A 199 7.19 37.39 35.64
C GLU A 199 6.13 38.36 36.20
N THR A 200 5.04 38.60 35.46
CA THR A 200 3.93 39.44 35.97
C THR A 200 3.23 38.81 37.18
N ALA A 201 3.06 37.49 37.21
CA ALA A 201 2.50 36.78 38.37
C ALA A 201 3.42 36.88 39.60
N ALA A 202 4.75 36.88 39.41
CA ALA A 202 5.71 37.05 40.50
C ALA A 202 5.66 38.45 41.16
N MET A 203 5.12 39.47 40.47
CA MET A 203 4.92 40.80 41.04
C MET A 203 3.68 40.91 41.95
N VAL A 204 2.71 40.02 41.81
CA VAL A 204 1.42 40.06 42.54
C VAL A 204 1.61 39.99 44.07
N PRO A 205 2.45 39.10 44.64
CA PRO A 205 2.68 39.08 46.09
C PRO A 205 3.34 40.36 46.63
N GLY A 206 4.13 41.06 45.81
CA GLY A 206 4.69 42.37 46.16
C GLY A 206 3.61 43.42 46.30
N LEU A 207 2.71 43.48 45.32
CA LEU A 207 1.55 44.39 45.32
C LEU A 207 0.60 44.08 46.47
N GLU A 208 0.31 42.81 46.77
CA GLU A 208 -0.53 42.41 47.90
C GLU A 208 0.02 42.91 49.24
N ARG A 209 1.34 42.85 49.45
CA ARG A 209 1.97 43.41 50.66
C ARG A 209 1.83 44.92 50.73
N THR A 210 1.98 45.63 49.61
CA THR A 210 1.79 47.09 49.58
C THR A 210 0.34 47.49 49.87
N VAL A 211 -0.64 46.77 49.32
CA VAL A 211 -2.07 47.01 49.59
C VAL A 211 -2.40 46.73 51.05
N LYS A 212 -1.83 45.68 51.64
CA LYS A 212 -2.00 45.38 53.07
C LYS A 212 -1.43 46.49 53.96
N SER A 213 -0.22 46.97 53.67
CA SER A 213 0.40 48.08 54.39
C SER A 213 -0.40 49.38 54.27
N LEU A 214 -0.93 49.69 53.08
CA LEU A 214 -1.80 50.84 52.87
C LEU A 214 -3.11 50.72 53.67
N ARG A 215 -3.71 49.53 53.76
CA ARG A 215 -4.91 49.31 54.59
C ARG A 215 -4.62 49.51 56.07
N GLU A 216 -3.46 49.05 56.55
CA GLU A 216 -3.01 49.26 57.93
C GLU A 216 -2.81 50.76 58.23
N GLN A 217 -2.20 51.51 57.31
CA GLN A 217 -2.05 52.97 57.42
C GLN A 217 -3.40 53.70 57.43
N VAL A 218 -4.37 53.27 56.61
CA VAL A 218 -5.73 53.85 56.61
C VAL A 218 -6.43 53.59 57.95
N ALA A 219 -6.30 52.39 58.53
CA ALA A 219 -6.87 52.08 59.84
C ALA A 219 -6.25 52.92 60.96
N GLU A 220 -4.93 53.19 60.90
CA GLU A 220 -4.24 54.08 61.83
C GLU A 220 -4.73 55.53 61.72
N MET A 221 -4.93 56.01 60.49
CA MET A 221 -5.50 57.33 60.23
C MET A 221 -6.92 57.50 60.78
N ASP A 222 -7.76 56.48 60.70
CA ASP A 222 -9.12 56.54 61.25
C ASP A 222 -9.13 56.53 62.80
N SER A 223 -8.20 55.80 63.43
CA SER A 223 -7.98 55.84 64.88
C SER A 223 -7.52 57.23 65.36
N LEU A 224 -6.64 57.90 64.60
CA LEU A 224 -6.19 59.26 64.90
C LEU A 224 -7.32 60.29 64.76
N LYS A 225 -8.19 60.16 63.75
CA LYS A 225 -9.38 61.02 63.60
C LYS A 225 -10.31 60.91 64.80
N GLU A 226 -10.53 59.70 65.32
CA GLU A 226 -11.41 59.48 66.47
C GLU A 226 -10.84 60.09 67.76
N ARG A 227 -9.52 59.99 67.96
CA ARG A 227 -8.83 60.69 69.06
C ARG A 227 -8.99 62.21 68.98
N ASN A 228 -8.91 62.78 67.78
CA ASN A 228 -9.04 64.22 67.57
C ASN A 228 -10.44 64.72 67.94
N ARG A 229 -11.50 63.99 67.55
CA ARG A 229 -12.89 64.30 67.94
C ARG A 229 -13.09 64.34 69.47
N SER A 230 -12.46 63.43 70.19
CA SER A 230 -12.53 63.36 71.66
C SER A 230 -11.88 64.58 72.34
N LEU A 231 -10.76 65.07 71.81
CA LEU A 231 -10.10 66.28 72.32
C LEU A 231 -10.92 67.54 72.10
N THR A 232 -11.54 67.68 70.92
CA THR A 232 -12.41 68.83 70.61
C THR A 232 -13.58 68.94 71.58
N LYS A 233 -14.15 67.81 72.02
CA LYS A 233 -15.24 67.77 73.00
C LYS A 233 -14.81 68.29 74.39
N ARG A 234 -13.61 67.92 74.85
CA ARG A 234 -13.10 68.36 76.16
C ARG A 234 -12.83 69.86 76.24
N VAL A 235 -12.45 70.50 75.12
CA VAL A 235 -12.22 71.95 75.07
C VAL A 235 -13.53 72.72 75.29
N ALA A 236 -14.62 72.26 74.68
CA ALA A 236 -15.94 72.87 74.84
C ALA A 236 -16.46 72.80 76.29
N ASP A 237 -16.16 71.70 77.01
CA ASP A 237 -16.58 71.52 78.41
C ASP A 237 -15.84 72.48 79.37
N PHE A 238 -14.59 72.88 79.06
CA PHE A 238 -13.83 73.84 79.87
C PHE A 238 -14.33 75.28 79.71
N GLU A 239 -14.81 75.66 78.53
CA GLU A 239 -15.31 77.02 78.27
C GLU A 239 -16.61 77.31 79.04
N GLN A 240 -17.43 76.29 79.33
CA GLN A 240 -18.65 76.43 80.15
C GLN A 240 -18.38 76.64 81.65
N LEU A 241 -17.24 76.20 82.17
CA LEU A 241 -16.91 76.31 83.60
C LEU A 241 -16.45 77.72 84.02
N VAL A 242 -15.99 78.55 83.07
CA VAL A 242 -15.46 79.90 83.35
C VAL A 242 -16.58 80.94 83.49
N ALA A 243 -17.77 80.69 82.93
CA ALA A 243 -18.87 81.65 82.90
C ALA A 243 -19.68 81.75 84.22
N CYS A 244 -19.51 80.83 85.16
CA CYS A 244 -20.36 80.73 86.36
C CYS A 244 -19.81 81.44 87.62
N ALA A 245 -18.67 82.14 87.56
CA ALA A 245 -17.90 82.51 88.75
C ALA A 245 -17.97 84.00 89.23
N SER A 246 -18.85 84.85 88.68
CA SER A 246 -18.78 86.29 89.02
C SER A 246 -20.12 87.05 89.02
N ALA A 247 -20.77 87.19 90.19
CA ALA A 247 -21.41 88.44 90.67
C ALA A 247 -22.16 88.29 92.03
N GLY A 248 -21.88 89.18 92.99
CA GLY A 248 -22.64 89.48 94.23
C GLY A 248 -22.05 90.75 94.88
N GLU A 249 -22.80 91.86 95.01
CA GLU A 249 -23.55 92.37 96.21
C GLU A 249 -22.62 92.87 97.37
N SER A 250 -22.86 93.89 98.22
CA SER A 250 -24.04 94.67 98.62
C SER A 250 -23.67 95.92 99.50
N ASP A 251 -24.64 96.84 99.64
CA ASP A 251 -25.13 97.57 100.84
C ASP A 251 -24.23 98.27 101.87
N LYS A 252 -24.14 99.61 101.80
CA LYS A 252 -24.29 100.51 102.99
C LYS A 252 -24.37 102.02 102.73
N LEU A 253 -24.44 102.48 101.47
CA LEU A 253 -25.06 103.78 101.15
C LEU A 253 -26.60 103.71 101.24
N ALA A 254 -27.11 102.49 101.31
CA ALA A 254 -28.51 102.07 101.35
C ALA A 254 -29.38 102.87 102.33
N LEU A 255 -28.88 103.35 103.46
CA LEU A 255 -29.78 103.90 104.50
C LEU A 255 -30.22 105.36 104.26
N GLU A 256 -29.44 106.13 103.52
CA GLU A 256 -29.78 107.52 103.15
C GLU A 256 -30.44 107.56 101.77
N THR A 257 -30.04 106.67 100.84
CA THR A 257 -30.83 106.38 99.65
C THR A 257 -32.21 105.87 100.05
N LEU A 258 -32.38 105.00 101.07
CA LEU A 258 -33.68 104.44 101.52
C LEU A 258 -34.79 105.45 101.85
N LYS A 259 -34.45 106.71 102.13
CA LYS A 259 -35.44 107.78 102.38
C LYS A 259 -35.86 108.51 101.11
N GLN A 260 -34.92 108.76 100.19
CA GLN A 260 -35.21 109.26 98.84
C GLN A 260 -35.87 108.16 98.00
N GLU A 261 -35.35 106.94 98.13
CA GLU A 261 -35.94 105.69 97.71
C GLU A 261 -37.31 105.51 98.34
N ASN A 262 -37.62 105.76 99.61
CA ASN A 262 -39.02 105.60 100.07
C ASN A 262 -40.05 106.43 99.26
N ARG A 263 -39.61 107.52 98.61
CA ARG A 263 -40.43 108.27 97.64
C ARG A 263 -40.28 107.73 96.22
N SER A 264 -39.08 107.33 95.77
CA SER A 264 -38.91 106.61 94.49
C SER A 264 -39.60 105.25 94.56
N LEU A 265 -39.31 104.37 95.51
CA LEU A 265 -40.02 103.14 95.92
C LEU A 265 -41.53 103.28 96.02
N LYS A 266 -42.12 104.46 96.29
CA LYS A 266 -43.58 104.64 96.16
C LYS A 266 -44.03 104.81 94.71
N SER A 267 -43.25 105.54 93.91
CA SER A 267 -43.38 105.65 92.45
C SER A 267 -43.05 104.32 91.75
N GLU A 268 -41.89 103.74 92.04
CA GLU A 268 -41.48 102.38 91.72
C GLU A 268 -42.45 101.35 92.29
N LEU A 269 -43.16 101.54 93.40
CA LEU A 269 -44.24 100.60 93.80
C LEU A 269 -45.47 100.73 92.92
N ALA A 270 -45.72 101.90 92.32
CA ALA A 270 -46.78 102.07 91.35
C ALA A 270 -46.35 101.49 89.99
N GLU A 271 -45.12 101.73 89.56
CA GLU A 271 -44.52 101.13 88.37
C GLU A 271 -44.31 99.63 88.53
N MET A 272 -43.91 99.12 89.70
CA MET A 272 -43.80 97.70 90.02
C MET A 272 -45.17 97.05 90.13
N ARG A 273 -46.23 97.79 90.49
CA ARG A 273 -47.60 97.27 90.37
C ARG A 273 -48.04 97.20 88.91
N ALA A 274 -47.70 98.19 88.09
CA ALA A 274 -47.95 98.17 86.65
C ALA A 274 -47.12 97.10 85.93
N LEU A 275 -45.85 96.93 86.29
CA LEU A 275 -44.95 95.86 85.82
C LEU A 275 -45.37 94.51 86.36
N LYS A 276 -45.85 94.40 87.60
CA LYS A 276 -46.43 93.15 88.11
C LYS A 276 -47.70 92.79 87.35
N GLN A 277 -48.51 93.78 86.98
CA GLN A 277 -49.70 93.55 86.15
C GLN A 277 -49.31 93.16 84.72
N SER A 278 -48.32 93.82 84.11
CA SER A 278 -47.73 93.43 82.82
C SER A 278 -47.07 92.05 82.86
N LEU A 279 -46.33 91.72 83.92
CA LEU A 279 -45.72 90.41 84.13
C LEU A 279 -46.76 89.33 84.43
N GLN A 280 -47.88 89.69 85.07
CA GLN A 280 -49.00 88.78 85.25
C GLN A 280 -49.68 88.51 83.91
N GLU A 281 -49.88 89.54 83.08
CA GLU A 281 -50.41 89.41 81.72
C GLU A 281 -49.45 88.61 80.81
N ASP A 282 -48.14 88.84 80.90
CA ASP A 282 -47.11 88.07 80.19
C ASP A 282 -46.98 86.64 80.73
N SER A 283 -47.14 86.44 82.04
CA SER A 283 -47.19 85.13 82.68
C SER A 283 -48.41 84.34 82.21
N ASP A 284 -49.57 84.99 82.13
CA ASP A 284 -50.80 84.37 81.67
C ASP A 284 -50.73 84.09 80.16
N ALA A 285 -50.11 84.97 79.37
CA ALA A 285 -49.85 84.76 77.95
C ALA A 285 -48.82 83.64 77.68
N THR A 286 -47.76 83.55 78.49
CA THR A 286 -46.76 82.48 78.39
C THR A 286 -47.30 81.15 78.91
N ALA A 287 -48.16 81.15 79.95
CA ALA A 287 -48.91 79.98 80.38
C ALA A 287 -49.84 79.47 79.26
N GLY A 288 -50.53 80.37 78.55
CA GLY A 288 -51.32 80.02 77.37
C GLY A 288 -50.48 79.40 76.25
N LYS A 289 -49.31 79.95 75.94
CA LYS A 289 -48.36 79.37 74.97
C LYS A 289 -47.82 78.01 75.42
N LEU A 290 -47.56 77.82 76.72
CA LEU A 290 -47.11 76.55 77.30
C LEU A 290 -48.18 75.46 77.21
N VAL A 291 -49.45 75.81 77.36
CA VAL A 291 -50.57 74.88 77.14
C VAL A 291 -50.63 74.46 75.66
N ALA A 292 -50.52 75.40 74.73
CA ALA A 292 -50.49 75.09 73.30
C ALA A 292 -49.32 74.16 72.92
N VAL A 293 -48.11 74.41 73.43
CA VAL A 293 -46.94 73.54 73.20
C VAL A 293 -47.12 72.16 73.82
N ARG A 294 -47.77 72.06 74.99
CA ARG A 294 -48.08 70.75 75.61
C ARG A 294 -49.09 69.95 74.78
N GLU A 295 -50.06 70.62 74.16
CA GLU A 295 -51.01 69.96 73.26
C GLU A 295 -50.34 69.49 71.96
N GLU A 296 -49.42 70.27 71.37
CA GLU A 296 -48.62 69.84 70.21
C GLU A 296 -47.67 68.69 70.55
N LEU A 297 -47.06 68.71 71.75
CA LEU A 297 -46.22 67.62 72.23
C LEU A 297 -47.04 66.34 72.48
N ALA A 298 -48.29 66.46 72.94
CA ALA A 298 -49.18 65.31 73.10
C ALA A 298 -49.53 64.67 71.75
N ARG A 299 -49.86 65.49 70.73
CA ARG A 299 -50.16 64.99 69.37
C ARG A 299 -48.96 64.30 68.72
N THR A 300 -47.77 64.91 68.80
CA THR A 300 -46.54 64.30 68.23
C THR A 300 -46.14 63.00 68.93
N LYS A 301 -46.42 62.88 70.24
CA LYS A 301 -46.20 61.64 70.99
C LYS A 301 -47.17 60.53 70.54
N GLU A 302 -48.42 60.85 70.27
CA GLU A 302 -49.40 59.89 69.72
C GLU A 302 -48.99 59.42 68.32
N ASP A 303 -48.55 60.34 67.45
CA ASP A 303 -48.06 60.00 66.11
C ASP A 303 -46.83 59.08 66.15
N LEU A 304 -45.90 59.31 67.08
CA LEU A 304 -44.73 58.45 67.28
C LEU A 304 -45.09 57.06 67.81
N ILE A 305 -46.11 56.97 68.68
CA ILE A 305 -46.61 55.68 69.17
C ILE A 305 -47.27 54.90 68.03
N ALA A 306 -48.06 55.56 67.18
CA ALA A 306 -48.67 54.95 66.01
C ALA A 306 -47.61 54.47 64.98
N ALA A 307 -46.59 55.29 64.71
CA ALA A 307 -45.49 54.91 63.84
C ALA A 307 -44.71 53.69 64.36
N ARG A 308 -44.44 53.64 65.67
CA ARG A 308 -43.77 52.51 66.32
C ARG A 308 -44.58 51.23 66.27
N ALA A 309 -45.91 51.31 66.43
CA ALA A 309 -46.80 50.16 66.29
C ALA A 309 -46.74 49.59 64.85
N SER A 310 -46.79 50.46 63.83
CA SER A 310 -46.69 50.01 62.42
C SER A 310 -45.35 49.35 62.09
N MET A 311 -44.24 49.86 62.65
CA MET A 311 -42.92 49.27 62.43
C MET A 311 -42.77 47.91 63.13
N SER A 312 -43.39 47.75 64.30
CA SER A 312 -43.45 46.48 65.03
C SER A 312 -44.25 45.42 64.27
N GLU A 313 -45.34 45.80 63.59
CA GLU A 313 -46.16 44.89 62.79
C GLU A 313 -45.44 44.46 61.50
N ASN A 314 -44.72 45.38 60.87
CA ASN A 314 -43.87 45.09 59.71
C ASN A 314 -42.66 44.20 60.05
N ALA A 315 -42.10 44.31 61.26
CA ALA A 315 -41.00 43.46 61.69
C ALA A 315 -41.45 42.00 61.90
N ALA A 316 -42.63 41.79 62.50
CA ALA A 316 -43.18 40.44 62.74
C ALA A 316 -43.54 39.71 61.42
N THR A 317 -44.00 40.43 60.40
CA THR A 317 -44.32 39.85 59.09
C THR A 317 -43.06 39.46 58.30
N LEU A 318 -41.97 40.21 58.43
CA LEU A 318 -40.67 39.89 57.81
C LEU A 318 -40.01 38.64 58.41
N GLU A 319 -40.12 38.46 59.73
CA GLU A 319 -39.55 37.29 60.42
C GLU A 319 -40.28 35.99 60.01
N GLY A 320 -41.61 36.02 59.89
CA GLY A 320 -42.40 34.87 59.41
C GLY A 320 -42.11 34.47 57.96
N VAL A 321 -41.85 35.43 57.07
CA VAL A 321 -41.52 35.16 55.66
C VAL A 321 -40.11 34.57 55.51
N SER A 322 -39.15 35.04 56.32
CA SER A 322 -37.77 34.55 56.32
C SER A 322 -37.65 33.09 56.78
N GLU A 323 -38.39 32.71 57.84
CA GLU A 323 -38.39 31.34 58.34
C GLU A 323 -39.06 30.35 57.38
N ALA A 324 -40.14 30.77 56.72
CA ALA A 324 -40.83 29.93 55.73
C ALA A 324 -39.93 29.63 54.52
N ALA A 325 -39.26 30.65 53.98
CA ALA A 325 -38.34 30.50 52.85
C ALA A 325 -37.13 29.60 53.20
N SER A 326 -36.59 29.74 54.42
CA SER A 326 -35.45 28.94 54.87
C SER A 326 -35.79 27.45 55.00
N ARG A 327 -36.98 27.12 55.50
CA ARG A 327 -37.45 25.73 55.60
C ARG A 327 -37.70 25.10 54.22
N GLU A 328 -38.26 25.86 53.29
CA GLU A 328 -38.52 25.37 51.93
C GLU A 328 -37.22 25.01 51.19
N VAL A 329 -36.19 25.87 51.27
CA VAL A 329 -34.87 25.62 50.67
C VAL A 329 -34.19 24.38 51.27
N LEU A 330 -34.28 24.21 52.58
CA LEU A 330 -33.68 23.06 53.27
C LEU A 330 -34.32 21.73 52.83
N THR A 331 -35.65 21.66 52.77
CA THR A 331 -36.34 20.45 52.29
C THR A 331 -36.10 20.15 50.81
N ARG A 332 -35.81 21.18 49.99
CA ARG A 332 -35.47 20.99 48.58
C ARG A 332 -34.07 20.40 48.42
N LEU A 333 -33.09 20.92 49.18
CA LEU A 333 -31.72 20.42 49.18
C LEU A 333 -31.62 19.00 49.76
N GLU A 334 -32.43 18.66 50.75
CA GLU A 334 -32.51 17.29 51.28
C GLU A 334 -33.02 16.30 50.22
N ARG A 335 -34.07 16.66 49.48
CA ARG A 335 -34.57 15.83 48.36
C ARG A 335 -33.55 15.67 47.24
N GLU A 336 -32.86 16.75 46.86
CA GLU A 336 -31.83 16.69 45.82
C GLU A 336 -30.64 15.80 46.24
N ASN A 337 -30.18 15.89 47.50
CA ASN A 337 -29.12 15.02 48.01
C ASN A 337 -29.53 13.54 48.05
N GLU A 338 -30.78 13.24 48.39
CA GLU A 338 -31.29 11.86 48.38
C GLU A 338 -31.30 11.29 46.95
N THR A 339 -31.78 12.06 45.96
CA THR A 339 -31.75 11.63 44.55
C THR A 339 -30.34 11.40 44.01
N LEU A 340 -29.35 12.18 44.46
CA LEU A 340 -27.95 11.99 44.08
C LEU A 340 -27.35 10.74 44.71
N ARG A 341 -27.76 10.38 45.94
CA ARG A 341 -27.36 9.12 46.59
C ARG A 341 -27.92 7.91 45.85
N GLU A 342 -29.22 7.92 45.56
CA GLU A 342 -29.88 6.85 44.79
C GLU A 342 -29.24 6.67 43.41
N PHE A 343 -28.88 7.76 42.74
CA PHE A 343 -28.19 7.72 41.44
C PHE A 343 -26.76 7.15 41.53
N ALA A 344 -26.05 7.41 42.62
CA ALA A 344 -24.72 6.87 42.86
C ALA A 344 -24.76 5.35 43.15
N GLU A 345 -25.70 4.91 44.00
CA GLU A 345 -25.91 3.49 44.30
C GLU A 345 -26.37 2.69 43.08
N ALA A 346 -27.19 3.28 42.21
CA ALA A 346 -27.61 2.65 40.95
C ALA A 346 -26.45 2.47 39.93
N LYS A 347 -25.35 3.22 40.06
CA LYS A 347 -24.20 3.16 39.15
C LYS A 347 -23.16 2.10 39.51
N GLU A 348 -23.07 1.69 40.78
CA GLU A 348 -22.13 0.65 41.23
C GLU A 348 -22.32 -0.72 40.52
N PRO A 349 -23.53 -1.27 40.35
CA PRO A 349 -23.70 -2.55 39.66
C PRO A 349 -23.34 -2.49 38.16
N GLY A 350 -23.52 -1.31 37.53
CA GLY A 350 -23.07 -1.08 36.15
C GLY A 350 -21.54 -1.11 36.01
N SER A 351 -20.82 -0.58 37.01
CA SER A 351 -19.37 -0.65 37.08
C SER A 351 -18.86 -2.09 37.22
N SER A 352 -19.51 -2.88 38.09
CA SER A 352 -19.17 -4.30 38.30
C SER A 352 -19.36 -5.16 37.03
N MET A 353 -20.46 -4.97 36.29
CA MET A 353 -20.70 -5.67 35.01
C MET A 353 -19.70 -5.28 33.92
N LEU A 354 -19.29 -4.00 33.88
CA LEU A 354 -18.27 -3.55 32.93
C LEU A 354 -16.90 -4.14 33.25
N VAL A 355 -16.52 -4.21 34.53
CA VAL A 355 -15.26 -4.82 34.96
C VAL A 355 -15.22 -6.32 34.60
N THR A 356 -16.30 -7.07 34.86
CA THR A 356 -16.38 -8.48 34.46
C THR A 356 -16.39 -8.66 32.95
N ARG A 357 -17.07 -7.79 32.20
CA ARG A 357 -17.04 -7.83 30.72
C ARG A 357 -15.64 -7.52 30.16
N ILE A 358 -14.94 -6.55 30.74
CA ILE A 358 -13.55 -6.23 30.38
C ILE A 358 -12.64 -7.43 30.66
N GLY A 359 -12.77 -8.07 31.82
CA GLY A 359 -12.00 -9.27 32.16
C GLY A 359 -12.22 -10.41 31.16
N ASN A 360 -13.48 -10.70 30.81
CA ASN A 360 -13.78 -11.73 29.81
C ASN A 360 -13.20 -11.41 28.43
N LEU A 361 -13.24 -10.15 28.00
CA LEU A 361 -12.65 -9.71 26.73
C LEU A 361 -11.12 -9.78 26.75
N GLN A 362 -10.49 -9.53 27.89
CA GLN A 362 -9.05 -9.71 28.06
C GLN A 362 -8.66 -11.19 27.94
N GLU A 363 -9.36 -12.09 28.63
CA GLU A 363 -9.11 -13.53 28.51
C GLU A 363 -9.29 -14.05 27.07
N GLU A 364 -10.30 -13.55 26.36
CA GLU A 364 -10.52 -13.91 24.95
C GLU A 364 -9.39 -13.39 24.06
N ASN A 365 -8.90 -12.18 24.30
CA ASN A 365 -7.77 -11.60 23.58
C ASN A 365 -6.47 -12.37 23.83
N ASP A 366 -6.24 -12.83 25.07
CA ASP A 366 -5.09 -13.67 25.42
C ASP A 366 -5.15 -15.03 24.70
N ARG A 367 -6.33 -15.67 24.67
CA ARG A 367 -6.54 -16.93 23.92
C ARG A 367 -6.30 -16.77 22.43
N LEU A 368 -6.77 -15.66 21.83
CA LEU A 368 -6.54 -15.37 20.42
C LEU A 368 -5.06 -15.08 20.14
N SER A 369 -4.37 -14.39 21.06
CA SER A 369 -2.94 -14.12 20.96
C SER A 369 -2.11 -15.41 21.01
N ASP A 370 -2.46 -16.34 21.90
CA ASP A 370 -1.83 -17.66 21.98
C ASP A 370 -2.09 -18.50 20.71
N ALA A 371 -3.31 -18.45 20.18
CA ALA A 371 -3.66 -19.14 18.94
C ALA A 371 -2.88 -18.56 17.74
N LEU A 372 -2.77 -17.23 17.65
CA LEU A 372 -1.97 -16.55 16.65
C LEU A 372 -0.49 -16.93 16.78
N GLY A 373 0.06 -16.96 18.00
CA GLY A 373 1.43 -17.39 18.26
C GLY A 373 1.71 -18.82 17.79
N LYS A 374 0.78 -19.75 18.04
CA LYS A 374 0.87 -21.14 17.53
C LYS A 374 0.81 -21.19 16.00
N ALA A 375 -0.09 -20.43 15.39
CA ALA A 375 -0.21 -20.37 13.93
C ALA A 375 1.05 -19.81 13.27
N LEU A 376 1.62 -18.72 13.82
CA LEU A 376 2.88 -18.15 13.33
C LEU A 376 4.05 -19.13 13.46
N ASN A 377 4.13 -19.88 14.56
CA ASN A 377 5.15 -20.92 14.71
C ASN A 377 4.99 -22.06 13.69
N GLN A 378 3.75 -22.45 13.36
CA GLN A 378 3.49 -23.43 12.30
C GLN A 378 3.89 -22.91 10.92
N VAL A 379 3.56 -21.65 10.60
CA VAL A 379 3.98 -21.01 9.35
C VAL A 379 5.51 -21.00 9.25
N ARG A 380 6.21 -20.63 10.32
CA ARG A 380 7.68 -20.64 10.36
C ARG A 380 8.27 -22.04 10.13
N GLN A 381 7.68 -23.07 10.73
CA GLN A 381 8.11 -24.47 10.49
C GLN A 381 7.88 -24.89 9.03
N LEU A 382 6.76 -24.50 8.43
CA LEU A 382 6.46 -24.77 7.03
C LEU A 382 7.45 -24.03 6.11
N GLU A 383 7.77 -22.76 6.39
CA GLU A 383 8.78 -21.99 5.66
C GLU A 383 10.16 -22.65 5.75
N GLU A 384 10.60 -23.06 6.95
CA GLU A 384 11.86 -23.80 7.13
C GLU A 384 11.87 -25.13 6.36
N SER A 385 10.72 -25.82 6.27
CA SER A 385 10.61 -27.07 5.50
C SER A 385 10.62 -26.84 3.99
N ALA A 386 9.93 -25.79 3.51
CA ALA A 386 9.90 -25.41 2.10
C ALA A 386 11.29 -25.00 1.62
N GLN A 387 12.00 -24.20 2.41
CA GLN A 387 13.36 -23.79 2.08
C GLN A 387 14.34 -24.96 1.99
N LYS A 388 14.17 -26.00 2.83
CA LYS A 388 14.97 -27.23 2.72
C LYS A 388 14.66 -28.02 1.44
N VAL A 389 13.40 -28.06 1.02
CA VAL A 389 12.98 -28.71 -0.22
C VAL A 389 13.52 -27.96 -1.43
N ASP A 390 13.45 -26.62 -1.43
CA ASP A 390 13.99 -25.78 -2.51
C ASP A 390 15.50 -25.99 -2.69
N VAL A 391 16.27 -25.95 -1.59
CA VAL A 391 17.73 -26.19 -1.64
C VAL A 391 18.04 -27.61 -2.13
N ALA A 392 17.25 -28.61 -1.75
CA ALA A 392 17.42 -29.97 -2.24
C ALA A 392 17.07 -30.09 -3.73
N ALA A 393 16.01 -29.43 -4.20
CA ALA A 393 15.59 -29.41 -5.60
C ALA A 393 16.63 -28.70 -6.49
N GLU A 394 17.15 -27.55 -6.06
CA GLU A 394 18.22 -26.83 -6.75
C GLU A 394 19.50 -27.67 -6.83
N SER A 395 19.87 -28.34 -5.74
CA SER A 395 21.04 -29.24 -5.71
C SER A 395 20.88 -30.42 -6.68
N MET A 396 19.71 -31.08 -6.71
CA MET A 396 19.46 -32.19 -7.63
C MET A 396 19.38 -31.73 -9.10
N SER A 397 18.75 -30.58 -9.35
CA SER A 397 18.69 -29.93 -10.67
C SER A 397 20.09 -29.61 -11.20
N SER A 398 20.90 -28.94 -10.37
CA SER A 398 22.28 -28.58 -10.71
C SER A 398 23.15 -29.82 -10.97
N ALA A 399 23.09 -30.82 -10.08
CA ALA A 399 23.85 -32.05 -10.24
C ALA A 399 23.46 -32.83 -11.51
N ARG A 400 22.17 -32.81 -11.89
CA ARG A 400 21.69 -33.46 -13.11
C ARG A 400 22.19 -32.73 -14.37
N VAL A 401 22.14 -31.39 -14.39
CA VAL A 401 22.66 -30.58 -15.51
C VAL A 401 24.17 -30.75 -15.66
N GLU A 402 24.91 -30.78 -14.55
CA GLU A 402 26.36 -31.00 -14.54
C GLU A 402 26.69 -32.40 -15.12
N LYS A 403 26.01 -33.44 -14.63
CA LYS A 403 26.19 -34.82 -15.15
C LYS A 403 25.91 -34.93 -16.65
N LEU A 404 24.82 -34.34 -17.15
CA LEU A 404 24.52 -34.34 -18.59
C LEU A 404 25.56 -33.55 -19.40
N THR A 405 26.16 -32.51 -18.81
CA THR A 405 27.21 -31.73 -19.45
C THR A 405 28.50 -32.53 -19.57
N ASP A 406 28.88 -33.27 -18.52
CA ASP A 406 30.05 -34.15 -18.52
C ASP A 406 29.89 -35.31 -19.50
N GLU A 407 28.71 -35.96 -19.53
CA GLU A 407 28.40 -37.01 -20.49
C GLU A 407 28.46 -36.50 -21.95
N LEU A 408 27.94 -35.30 -22.20
CA LEU A 408 28.02 -34.67 -23.53
C LEU A 408 29.47 -34.35 -23.95
N LEU A 409 30.31 -33.89 -23.01
CA LEU A 409 31.73 -33.63 -23.29
C LEU A 409 32.47 -34.94 -23.58
N ALA A 410 32.28 -35.98 -22.76
CA ALA A 410 32.88 -37.29 -23.00
C ALA A 410 32.44 -37.91 -24.34
N ALA A 411 31.16 -37.77 -24.71
CA ALA A 411 30.65 -38.22 -26.01
C ALA A 411 31.26 -37.44 -27.18
N LYS A 412 31.50 -36.13 -27.04
CA LYS A 412 32.20 -35.33 -28.05
C LYS A 412 33.66 -35.75 -28.20
N ASP A 413 34.37 -35.97 -27.11
CA ASP A 413 35.78 -36.36 -27.14
C ASP A 413 35.97 -37.72 -27.81
N THR A 414 35.11 -38.70 -27.49
CA THR A 414 35.13 -40.01 -28.17
C THR A 414 34.76 -39.90 -29.65
N ASN A 415 33.87 -38.99 -30.03
CA ASN A 415 33.57 -38.74 -31.45
C ASN A 415 34.78 -38.15 -32.19
N TYR A 416 35.50 -37.22 -31.58
CA TYR A 416 36.73 -36.66 -32.17
C TYR A 416 37.81 -37.71 -32.34
N THR A 417 38.00 -38.62 -31.38
CA THR A 417 38.98 -39.71 -31.51
C THR A 417 38.60 -40.67 -32.63
N LEU A 418 37.33 -41.09 -32.73
CA LEU A 418 36.86 -41.97 -33.81
C LEU A 418 37.00 -41.32 -35.19
N LYS A 419 36.72 -40.02 -35.32
CA LYS A 419 36.93 -39.28 -36.57
C LYS A 419 38.41 -39.22 -36.98
N ALA A 420 39.31 -39.04 -36.01
CA ALA A 420 40.75 -39.06 -36.25
C ALA A 420 41.22 -40.45 -36.71
N GLU A 421 40.73 -41.52 -36.07
CA GLU A 421 40.99 -42.91 -36.49
C GLU A 421 40.46 -43.20 -37.90
N LEU A 422 39.23 -42.78 -38.22
CA LEU A 422 38.66 -42.92 -39.55
C LEU A 422 39.53 -42.22 -40.61
N HIS A 423 39.99 -40.99 -40.34
CA HIS A 423 40.86 -40.26 -41.26
C HIS A 423 42.23 -40.96 -41.42
N SER A 424 42.79 -41.49 -40.33
CA SER A 424 44.02 -42.29 -40.38
C SER A 424 43.85 -43.52 -41.27
N MET A 425 42.74 -44.24 -41.10
CA MET A 425 42.41 -45.42 -41.93
C MET A 425 42.16 -45.07 -43.40
N GLN A 426 41.47 -43.97 -43.69
CA GLN A 426 41.33 -43.45 -45.06
C GLN A 426 42.69 -43.19 -45.73
N THR A 427 43.64 -42.66 -44.95
CA THR A 427 45.00 -42.41 -45.43
C THR A 427 45.74 -43.72 -45.70
N GLN A 428 45.59 -44.72 -44.81
CA GLN A 428 46.18 -46.06 -45.01
C GLN A 428 45.60 -46.77 -46.23
N LEU A 429 44.28 -46.67 -46.43
CA LEU A 429 43.60 -47.23 -47.60
C LEU A 429 44.14 -46.62 -48.90
N ALA A 430 44.25 -45.29 -48.97
CA ALA A 430 44.80 -44.61 -50.15
C ALA A 430 46.27 -45.02 -50.43
N VAL A 431 47.07 -45.30 -49.40
CA VAL A 431 48.43 -45.82 -49.58
C VAL A 431 48.38 -47.26 -50.12
N LYS A 432 47.52 -48.11 -49.57
CA LYS A 432 47.39 -49.52 -49.98
C LYS A 432 46.80 -49.69 -51.37
N GLU A 433 45.84 -48.85 -51.76
CA GLU A 433 45.33 -48.77 -53.13
C GLU A 433 46.46 -48.45 -54.11
N LYS A 434 47.33 -47.48 -53.79
CA LYS A 434 48.52 -47.19 -54.60
C LYS A 434 49.55 -48.32 -54.62
N GLU A 435 49.76 -49.02 -53.50
CA GLU A 435 50.63 -50.21 -53.48
C GLU A 435 50.10 -51.31 -54.38
N LEU A 436 48.78 -51.51 -54.38
CA LEU A 436 48.10 -52.47 -55.25
C LEU A 436 48.18 -52.06 -56.72
N GLU A 437 47.90 -50.80 -57.06
CA GLU A 437 48.08 -50.25 -58.41
C GLU A 437 49.52 -50.46 -58.92
N LEU A 438 50.53 -50.21 -58.07
CA LEU A 438 51.93 -50.42 -58.41
C LEU A 438 52.30 -51.91 -58.54
N ALA A 439 51.72 -52.79 -57.73
CA ALA A 439 51.91 -54.23 -57.83
C ALA A 439 51.30 -54.79 -59.12
N SER A 440 50.07 -54.36 -59.46
CA SER A 440 49.39 -54.71 -60.71
C SER A 440 50.12 -54.15 -61.93
N ALA A 441 50.68 -52.93 -61.86
CA ALA A 441 51.43 -52.34 -62.96
C ALA A 441 52.84 -52.96 -63.18
N ARG A 442 53.40 -53.65 -62.17
CA ARG A 442 54.71 -54.32 -62.25
C ARG A 442 54.63 -55.78 -62.68
N GLY A 443 53.44 -56.34 -62.85
CA GLY A 443 53.26 -57.72 -63.29
C GLY A 443 53.75 -57.92 -64.72
N ASP A 444 54.96 -58.47 -64.87
CA ASP A 444 55.28 -59.27 -66.05
C ASP A 444 54.31 -60.48 -66.02
N GLU A 445 53.46 -60.60 -67.05
CA GLU A 445 52.37 -61.59 -67.11
C GLU A 445 52.88 -63.01 -66.82
N GLY A 446 52.61 -63.54 -65.62
CA GLY A 446 52.76 -64.97 -65.31
C GLY A 446 53.54 -65.37 -64.04
N ASP A 447 53.99 -64.45 -63.18
CA ASP A 447 54.59 -64.85 -61.89
C ASP A 447 53.51 -65.09 -60.81
N PRO A 448 53.25 -66.34 -60.39
CA PRO A 448 52.23 -66.65 -59.39
C PRO A 448 52.47 -66.01 -58.03
N ALA A 449 53.71 -65.61 -57.71
CA ALA A 449 54.04 -64.91 -56.47
C ALA A 449 53.47 -63.48 -56.46
N VAL A 450 53.39 -62.82 -57.63
CA VAL A 450 52.80 -61.49 -57.77
C VAL A 450 51.28 -61.57 -57.63
N ASP A 451 50.65 -62.58 -58.25
CA ASP A 451 49.21 -62.81 -58.13
C ASP A 451 48.76 -63.12 -56.69
N GLU A 452 49.56 -63.90 -55.94
CA GLU A 452 49.29 -64.18 -54.53
C GLU A 452 49.41 -62.92 -53.66
N ARG A 453 50.40 -62.06 -53.96
CA ARG A 453 50.56 -60.76 -53.27
C ARG A 453 49.44 -59.78 -53.57
N VAL A 454 48.93 -59.74 -54.81
CA VAL A 454 47.77 -58.92 -55.18
C VAL A 454 46.53 -59.39 -54.43
N ARG A 455 46.24 -60.70 -54.40
CA ARG A 455 45.09 -61.23 -53.62
C ARG A 455 45.20 -60.93 -52.12
N GLU A 456 46.40 -60.99 -51.55
CA GLU A 456 46.64 -60.63 -50.15
C GLU A 456 46.36 -59.13 -49.90
N LEU A 457 46.81 -58.25 -50.80
CA LEU A 457 46.55 -56.81 -50.73
C LEU A 457 45.07 -56.47 -50.94
N GLU A 458 44.37 -57.17 -51.85
CA GLU A 458 42.92 -57.04 -52.04
C GLU A 458 42.15 -57.45 -50.78
N ALA A 459 42.53 -58.58 -50.16
CA ALA A 459 41.92 -59.03 -48.90
C ALA A 459 42.18 -58.06 -47.75
N GLN A 460 43.39 -57.49 -47.66
CA GLN A 460 43.73 -56.46 -46.68
C GLN A 460 42.93 -55.16 -46.91
N ASN A 461 42.76 -54.74 -48.17
CA ASN A 461 41.94 -53.58 -48.53
C ASN A 461 40.47 -53.81 -48.18
N GLN A 462 39.92 -54.97 -48.50
CA GLN A 462 38.54 -55.32 -48.17
C GLN A 462 38.30 -55.30 -46.65
N ALA A 463 39.21 -55.89 -45.87
CA ALA A 463 39.14 -55.86 -44.41
C ALA A 463 39.23 -54.42 -43.85
N LEU A 464 40.05 -53.56 -44.47
CA LEU A 464 40.18 -52.16 -44.08
C LEU A 464 38.91 -51.35 -44.40
N VAL A 465 38.26 -51.61 -45.55
CA VAL A 465 36.97 -51.02 -45.92
C VAL A 465 35.87 -51.41 -44.93
N GLU A 466 35.79 -52.69 -44.56
CA GLU A 466 34.81 -53.18 -43.57
C GLU A 466 35.02 -52.51 -42.20
N LEU A 467 36.28 -52.41 -41.74
CA LEU A 467 36.60 -51.72 -40.49
C LEU A 467 36.29 -50.22 -40.56
N MET A 468 36.56 -49.54 -41.69
CA MET A 468 36.15 -48.15 -41.89
C MET A 468 34.63 -47.97 -41.89
N GLN A 469 33.89 -48.93 -42.43
CA GLN A 469 32.43 -48.89 -42.43
C GLN A 469 31.87 -49.02 -41.01
N THR A 470 32.39 -49.95 -40.20
CA THR A 470 32.01 -50.07 -38.79
C THR A 470 32.36 -48.81 -37.98
N LEU A 471 33.50 -48.16 -38.23
CA LEU A 471 33.84 -46.88 -37.59
C LEU A 471 32.88 -45.75 -38.01
N LYS A 472 32.48 -45.68 -39.28
CA LYS A 472 31.48 -44.70 -39.73
C LYS A 472 30.14 -44.91 -39.03
N GLU A 473 29.70 -46.16 -38.90
CA GLU A 473 28.48 -46.50 -38.15
C GLU A 473 28.59 -46.07 -36.68
N GLN A 474 29.72 -46.33 -36.02
CA GLN A 474 29.97 -45.87 -34.65
C GLN A 474 29.96 -44.34 -34.54
N ILE A 475 30.54 -43.61 -35.50
CA ILE A 475 30.51 -42.14 -35.53
C ILE A 475 29.07 -41.64 -35.65
N ILE A 476 28.25 -42.24 -36.52
CA ILE A 476 26.84 -41.88 -36.69
C ILE A 476 26.09 -42.08 -35.37
N ILE A 477 26.23 -43.24 -34.73
CA ILE A 477 25.59 -43.53 -33.43
C ILE A 477 26.01 -42.50 -32.38
N ARG A 478 27.30 -42.16 -32.30
CA ARG A 478 27.79 -41.14 -31.36
C ARG A 478 27.26 -39.74 -31.68
N GLU A 479 27.12 -39.38 -32.96
CA GLU A 479 26.51 -38.11 -33.35
C GLU A 479 25.05 -38.05 -32.92
N GLU A 480 24.28 -39.13 -33.13
CA GLU A 480 22.90 -39.27 -32.66
C GLU A 480 22.81 -39.17 -31.13
N GLU A 481 23.67 -39.87 -30.38
CA GLU A 481 23.75 -39.74 -28.91
C GLU A 481 23.98 -38.28 -28.50
N THR A 482 24.92 -37.56 -29.12
CA THR A 482 25.15 -36.15 -28.80
C THR A 482 23.97 -35.24 -29.15
N GLN A 483 23.18 -35.57 -30.18
CA GLN A 483 21.96 -34.85 -30.50
C GLN A 483 20.88 -35.10 -29.44
N ILE A 484 20.69 -36.34 -29.01
CA ILE A 484 19.76 -36.71 -27.93
C ILE A 484 20.11 -35.96 -26.65
N TYR A 485 21.38 -35.92 -26.25
CA TYR A 485 21.80 -35.18 -25.04
C TYR A 485 21.55 -33.66 -25.15
N ARG A 486 21.77 -33.07 -26.33
CA ARG A 486 21.44 -31.64 -26.55
C ARG A 486 19.94 -31.39 -26.45
N GLN A 487 19.13 -32.28 -27.03
CA GLN A 487 17.68 -32.19 -26.98
C GLN A 487 17.17 -32.33 -25.54
N GLN A 488 17.62 -33.34 -24.81
CA GLN A 488 17.26 -33.53 -23.39
C GLN A 488 17.62 -32.30 -22.55
N ARG A 489 18.80 -31.71 -22.74
CA ARG A 489 19.20 -30.48 -22.04
C ARG A 489 18.27 -29.30 -22.39
N HIS A 490 17.86 -29.18 -23.65
CA HIS A 490 16.92 -28.14 -24.07
C HIS A 490 15.53 -28.36 -23.45
N GLU A 491 15.01 -29.59 -23.46
CA GLU A 491 13.74 -29.96 -22.85
C GLU A 491 13.73 -29.72 -21.34
N GLU A 492 14.82 -30.05 -20.63
CA GLU A 492 14.98 -29.75 -19.21
C GLU A 492 14.99 -28.24 -18.94
N SER A 493 15.71 -27.45 -19.75
CA SER A 493 15.71 -26.00 -19.62
C SER A 493 14.34 -25.37 -19.91
N GLU A 494 13.61 -25.88 -20.92
CA GLU A 494 12.24 -25.44 -21.17
C GLU A 494 11.27 -25.83 -20.05
N SER A 495 11.43 -27.03 -19.48
CA SER A 495 10.65 -27.48 -18.33
C SER A 495 10.87 -26.56 -17.14
N GLN A 496 12.13 -26.21 -16.84
CA GLN A 496 12.47 -25.23 -15.79
C GLN A 496 11.82 -23.87 -16.06
N ARG A 497 11.91 -23.35 -17.29
CA ARG A 497 11.23 -22.09 -17.66
C ARG A 497 9.70 -22.15 -17.55
N LYS A 498 9.08 -23.32 -17.77
CA LYS A 498 7.63 -23.51 -17.56
C LYS A 498 7.30 -23.50 -16.07
N GLU A 499 8.09 -24.18 -15.26
CA GLU A 499 7.94 -24.20 -13.80
C GLU A 499 8.12 -22.80 -13.18
N GLU A 500 9.14 -22.05 -13.60
CA GLU A 500 9.35 -20.66 -13.20
C GLU A 500 8.16 -19.77 -13.55
N ARG A 501 7.60 -19.91 -14.76
CA ARG A 501 6.40 -19.15 -15.17
C ARG A 501 5.17 -19.50 -14.32
N LEU A 502 4.99 -20.78 -13.99
CA LEU A 502 3.91 -21.22 -13.11
C LEU A 502 4.10 -20.67 -11.69
N LEU A 503 5.32 -20.67 -11.15
CA LEU A 503 5.64 -20.09 -9.85
C LEU A 503 5.37 -18.58 -9.80
N VAL A 504 5.81 -17.83 -10.83
CA VAL A 504 5.52 -16.39 -10.95
C VAL A 504 4.01 -16.14 -10.97
N THR A 505 3.26 -16.95 -11.73
CA THR A 505 1.80 -16.85 -11.82
C THR A 505 1.14 -17.12 -10.47
N ALA A 506 1.57 -18.18 -9.77
CA ALA A 506 1.07 -18.52 -8.44
C ALA A 506 1.38 -17.43 -7.40
N LEU A 507 2.58 -16.85 -7.43
CA LEU A 507 2.97 -15.72 -6.56
C LEU A 507 2.13 -14.47 -6.84
N TYR A 508 1.86 -14.18 -8.11
CA TYR A 508 0.98 -13.07 -8.50
C TYR A 508 -0.44 -13.26 -7.98
N GLU A 509 -1.04 -14.45 -8.15
CA GLU A 509 -2.36 -14.77 -7.59
C GLU A 509 -2.39 -14.67 -6.05
N LEU A 510 -1.34 -15.16 -5.39
CA LEU A 510 -1.23 -15.07 -3.93
C LEU A 510 -1.15 -13.61 -3.48
N GLY A 511 -0.40 -12.78 -4.20
CA GLY A 511 -0.30 -11.34 -3.99
C GLY A 511 -1.64 -10.62 -4.15
N LEU A 512 -2.42 -10.97 -5.19
CA LEU A 512 -3.77 -10.46 -5.39
C LEU A 512 -4.71 -10.85 -4.24
N ARG A 513 -4.69 -12.13 -3.81
CA ARG A 513 -5.49 -12.61 -2.67
C ARG A 513 -5.11 -11.90 -1.37
N TYR A 514 -3.82 -11.69 -1.12
CA TYR A 514 -3.33 -10.94 0.03
C TYR A 514 -3.83 -9.49 0.01
N HIS A 515 -3.76 -8.82 -1.15
CA HIS A 515 -4.30 -7.46 -1.31
C HIS A 515 -5.81 -7.42 -1.08
N TYR A 516 -6.56 -8.38 -1.60
CA TYR A 516 -8.00 -8.49 -1.39
C TYR A 516 -8.35 -8.65 0.09
N LEU A 517 -7.65 -9.54 0.79
CA LEU A 517 -7.80 -9.77 2.24
C LEU A 517 -7.40 -8.55 3.09
N ARG A 518 -6.47 -7.71 2.60
CA ARG A 518 -6.09 -6.47 3.27
C ARG A 518 -7.12 -5.35 3.09
N LEU A 519 -7.80 -5.32 1.94
CA LEU A 519 -8.82 -4.30 1.64
C LEU A 519 -10.20 -4.62 2.25
N THR A 520 -10.52 -5.90 2.44
CA THR A 520 -11.83 -6.31 2.99
C THR A 520 -12.11 -5.79 4.41
N PRO A 521 -11.15 -5.77 5.35
CA PRO A 521 -11.34 -5.17 6.67
C PRO A 521 -11.62 -3.66 6.59
N CYS A 522 -10.93 -2.93 5.70
CA CYS A 522 -11.16 -1.49 5.51
C CYS A 522 -12.57 -1.20 4.95
N GLN A 523 -13.05 -2.01 4.01
CA GLN A 523 -14.42 -1.89 3.51
C GLN A 523 -15.46 -2.19 4.59
N ARG A 524 -15.27 -3.26 5.38
CA ARG A 524 -16.18 -3.58 6.49
C ARG A 524 -16.17 -2.52 7.60
N CYS A 525 -15.02 -1.91 7.90
CA CYS A 525 -14.96 -0.79 8.85
C CYS A 525 -15.71 0.45 8.32
N GLY A 526 -15.64 0.72 7.01
CA GLY A 526 -16.43 1.77 6.37
C GLY A 526 -17.94 1.50 6.41
N GLU A 527 -18.36 0.26 6.09
CA GLU A 527 -19.77 -0.14 6.15
C GLU A 527 -20.33 -0.09 7.57
N LEU A 528 -19.56 -0.55 8.58
CA LEU A 528 -19.95 -0.45 9.99
C LEU A 528 -20.09 1.01 10.44
N ALA A 529 -19.16 1.89 10.05
CA ALA A 529 -19.24 3.32 10.35
C ALA A 529 -20.47 3.99 9.72
N ILE A 530 -20.85 3.58 8.49
CA ILE A 530 -22.06 4.07 7.83
C ILE A 530 -23.31 3.58 8.57
N THR A 531 -23.37 2.31 8.98
CA THR A 531 -24.51 1.79 9.74
C THR A 531 -24.67 2.45 11.11
N ASP A 532 -23.57 2.74 11.82
CA ASP A 532 -23.63 3.47 13.11
C ASP A 532 -24.08 4.92 12.94
N SER A 533 -23.71 5.58 11.84
CA SER A 533 -24.18 6.94 11.52
C SER A 533 -25.70 6.97 11.22
N CYS A 534 -26.24 5.94 10.57
CA CYS A 534 -27.68 5.83 10.30
C CYS A 534 -28.51 5.53 11.55
N VAL A 535 -27.97 4.75 12.49
CA VAL A 535 -28.64 4.44 13.77
C VAL A 535 -28.65 5.65 14.70
N THR A 536 -27.60 6.46 14.71
CA THR A 536 -27.52 7.68 15.54
C THR A 536 -28.38 8.82 14.97
N SER A 537 -28.49 8.95 13.64
CA SER A 537 -29.32 9.99 13.02
C SER A 537 -30.83 9.75 13.12
N SER A 538 -31.26 8.50 13.37
CA SER A 538 -32.69 8.14 13.49
C SER A 538 -33.26 8.31 14.91
N ARG A 539 -32.42 8.61 15.91
CA ARG A 539 -32.85 8.75 17.33
C ARG A 539 -33.06 10.20 17.78
N GLY A 540 -32.84 11.19 16.91
CA GLY A 540 -32.88 12.62 17.25
C GLY A 540 -34.18 13.38 16.98
N SER A 541 -35.21 12.74 16.39
CA SER A 541 -36.36 13.45 15.80
C SER A 541 -37.72 13.01 16.34
N SER A 542 -37.87 12.82 17.65
CA SER A 542 -39.19 12.57 18.28
C SER A 542 -39.28 13.22 19.66
N SER A 543 -39.26 14.55 19.70
CA SER A 543 -39.61 15.31 20.91
C SER A 543 -40.10 16.72 20.59
N ARG A 544 -41.29 16.87 19.98
CA ARG A 544 -42.15 18.05 20.17
C ARG A 544 -43.45 17.96 19.35
N SER A 545 -44.54 17.63 20.02
CA SER A 545 -45.88 18.23 19.83
C SER A 545 -46.93 17.41 20.58
N SER A 546 -47.09 17.70 21.87
CA SER A 546 -48.23 17.24 22.68
C SER A 546 -48.60 18.38 23.62
N SER A 547 -49.25 19.40 23.04
CA SER A 547 -49.96 20.44 23.78
C SER A 547 -51.42 20.01 23.89
N GLY A 548 -51.75 19.35 24.99
CA GLY A 548 -53.12 19.03 25.35
C GLY A 548 -53.87 20.29 25.77
N GLN A 549 -54.84 20.71 24.96
CA GLN A 549 -55.97 21.52 25.39
C GLN A 549 -57.11 20.56 25.73
N TYR A 550 -57.47 20.46 27.00
CA TYR A 550 -58.76 19.93 27.41
C TYR A 550 -59.52 21.06 28.13
N SER A 551 -60.48 21.63 27.40
CA SER A 551 -61.60 22.38 27.97
C SER A 551 -62.50 21.41 28.74
N THR A 552 -62.74 21.72 30.01
CA THR A 552 -63.88 21.18 30.75
C THR A 552 -64.89 22.29 30.98
N SER A 553 -66.03 22.16 30.31
CA SER A 553 -67.29 22.81 30.62
C SER A 553 -68.18 21.79 31.33
N HIS A 554 -68.31 21.94 32.66
CA HIS A 554 -69.56 21.85 33.43
C HIS A 554 -69.30 22.04 34.92
#